data_AF-X1MD73-F1
#
_entry.id   AF-X1MD73-F1
#
_cell.length_a   1.000
_cell.length_b   1.000
_cell.length_c   1.000
_cell.angle_alpha   90.00
_cell.angle_beta   90.00
_cell.angle_gamma   90.00
#
_symmetry.space_group_name_H-M   'P 1'
#
loop_
_entity.id
_entity.type
_entity.pdbx_description
1 polymer ?
#
loop_
_entity_poly.entity_id
_entity_poly.type
_entity_poly.pdbx_seq_one_letter_code
_entity_poly.pdbx_strand_id
1 'polypeptide(L)'
;DNFPEDETLAFTVGEIFFKQGETDNAIEYFLLAVKIKENWAPTHRQLGYSYLNKGKYRLAVDSLKKFVELAPDDPQAENIKNLIPKLEELI
;
A
#
# COMPACT_ATOMS: atom_id res chain seq x y z
N ASP A 1 -19.86 -8.96 17.27
CA ASP A 1 -18.75 -9.63 16.58
C ASP A 1 -19.00 -9.78 15.08
N ASN A 2 -19.01 -8.68 14.34
CA ASN A 2 -18.98 -8.71 12.87
C ASN A 2 -17.93 -7.69 12.44
N PHE A 3 -16.66 -8.05 12.59
CA PHE A 3 -15.63 -7.43 11.77
C PHE A 3 -15.96 -7.84 10.32
N PRO A 4 -16.06 -6.90 9.38
CA PRO A 4 -16.25 -7.27 8.00
C PRO A 4 -14.99 -8.06 7.57
N GLU A 5 -15.13 -9.36 7.32
CA GLU A 5 -14.10 -10.24 6.73
C GLU A 5 -13.77 -9.86 5.27
N ASP A 6 -14.13 -8.65 4.85
CA ASP A 6 -13.98 -8.19 3.48
C ASP A 6 -12.77 -7.26 3.41
N GLU A 7 -11.66 -7.79 2.86
CA GLU A 7 -10.48 -7.00 2.57
C GLU A 7 -10.83 -5.77 1.72
N THR A 8 -11.85 -5.88 0.86
CA THR A 8 -12.31 -4.84 -0.04
C THR A 8 -12.93 -3.69 0.73
N LEU A 9 -13.67 -3.96 1.81
CA LEU A 9 -14.26 -2.90 2.62
C LEU A 9 -13.16 -2.15 3.39
N ALA A 10 -12.25 -2.87 4.04
CA ALA A 10 -11.12 -2.26 4.73
C ALA A 10 -10.28 -1.41 3.75
N PHE A 11 -9.98 -1.94 2.56
CA PHE A 11 -9.29 -1.21 1.52
C PHE A 11 -10.05 0.03 1.04
N THR A 12 -11.36 -0.08 0.80
CA THR A 12 -12.19 1.06 0.35
C THR A 12 -12.19 2.18 1.39
N VAL A 13 -12.30 1.84 2.68
CA VAL A 13 -12.20 2.82 3.77
C VAL A 13 -10.82 3.46 3.82
N GLY A 14 -9.76 2.67 3.65
CA GLY A 14 -8.39 3.18 3.54
C GLY A 14 -8.22 4.17 2.38
N GLU A 15 -8.81 3.88 1.21
CA GLU A 15 -8.79 4.80 0.06
C GLU A 15 -9.53 6.10 0.32
N ILE A 16 -10.64 6.06 1.07
CA ILE A 16 -11.39 7.26 1.48
C ILE A 16 -10.50 8.15 2.35
N PHE A 17 -9.89 7.59 3.40
CA PHE A 17 -8.98 8.35 4.27
C PHE A 17 -7.77 8.89 3.51
N PHE A 18 -7.19 8.09 2.61
CA PHE A 18 -6.06 8.50 1.78
C PHE A 18 -6.43 9.72 0.92
N LYS A 19 -7.61 9.71 0.29
CA LYS A 19 -8.11 10.83 -0.52
C LYS A 19 -8.41 12.08 0.31
N GLN A 20 -8.73 11.92 1.59
CA GLN A 20 -8.93 13.02 2.54
C GLN A 20 -7.61 13.58 3.10
N GLY A 21 -6.47 12.97 2.76
CA GLY A 21 -5.16 13.33 3.30
C GLY A 21 -4.88 12.75 4.69
N GLU A 22 -5.84 12.01 5.26
CA GLU A 22 -5.74 11.33 6.55
C GLU A 22 -4.90 10.05 6.43
N THR A 23 -3.62 10.25 6.13
CA THR A 23 -2.71 9.17 5.71
C THR A 23 -2.46 8.13 6.81
N ASP A 24 -2.46 8.53 8.09
CA ASP A 24 -2.29 7.57 9.19
C ASP A 24 -3.49 6.62 9.29
N ASN A 25 -4.72 7.15 9.21
CA ASN A 25 -5.94 6.33 9.16
C ASN A 25 -5.93 5.41 7.93
N ALA A 26 -5.53 5.93 6.76
CA ALA A 26 -5.40 5.12 5.55
C ALA A 26 -4.48 3.90 5.75
N ILE A 27 -3.31 4.10 6.38
CA ILE A 27 -2.37 3.02 6.68
C ILE A 27 -2.99 1.96 7.60
N GLU A 28 -3.72 2.37 8.64
CA GLU A 28 -4.37 1.42 9.56
C GLU A 28 -5.36 0.50 8.83
N TYR A 29 -6.20 1.08 7.96
CA TYR A 29 -7.18 0.32 7.19
C TYR A 29 -6.55 -0.55 6.09
N PHE A 30 -5.49 -0.07 5.44
CA PHE A 30 -4.75 -0.91 4.49
C PHE A 30 -4.04 -2.07 5.21
N LEU A 31 -3.46 -1.86 6.39
CA LEU A 31 -2.89 -2.96 7.19
C LEU A 31 -3.95 -3.98 7.62
N LEU A 32 -5.17 -3.54 7.92
CA LEU A 32 -6.29 -4.44 8.16
C LEU A 32 -6.61 -5.28 6.90
N ALA A 33 -6.64 -4.65 5.72
CA ALA A 33 -6.83 -5.37 4.45
C ALA A 33 -5.69 -6.38 4.18
N VAL A 34 -4.44 -6.05 4.48
CA VAL A 34 -3.30 -7.00 4.40
C VAL A 34 -3.49 -8.16 5.39
N LYS A 35 -3.96 -7.88 6.61
CA LYS A 35 -4.19 -8.93 7.62
C LYS A 35 -5.27 -9.93 7.18
N ILE A 36 -6.28 -9.48 6.44
CA ILE A 36 -7.33 -10.33 5.88
C ILE A 36 -6.81 -11.08 4.65
N LYS A 37 -6.10 -10.37 3.75
CA LYS A 37 -5.56 -10.93 2.52
C LYS A 37 -4.15 -10.42 2.25
N GLU A 38 -3.18 -11.20 2.72
CA GLU A 38 -1.76 -10.83 2.71
C GLU A 38 -1.22 -10.58 1.30
N ASN A 39 -1.62 -11.39 0.33
CA ASN A 39 -1.11 -11.33 -1.05
C ASN A 39 -2.04 -10.56 -2.00
N TRP A 40 -2.62 -9.46 -1.52
CA TRP A 40 -3.45 -8.59 -2.36
C TRP A 40 -2.66 -7.37 -2.86
N ALA A 41 -2.29 -7.42 -4.14
CA ALA A 41 -1.43 -6.41 -4.75
C ALA A 41 -1.90 -4.95 -4.56
N PRO A 42 -3.19 -4.59 -4.76
CA PRO A 42 -3.65 -3.21 -4.60
C PRO A 42 -3.35 -2.62 -3.23
N THR A 43 -3.48 -3.42 -2.16
CA THR A 43 -3.20 -2.96 -0.79
C THR A 43 -1.74 -2.62 -0.58
N HIS A 44 -0.83 -3.44 -1.09
CA HIS A 44 0.62 -3.17 -1.03
C HIS A 44 1.02 -1.92 -1.79
N ARG A 45 0.36 -1.65 -2.93
CA ARG A 45 0.55 -0.38 -3.66
C ARG A 45 0.12 0.82 -2.82
N GLN A 46 -1.07 0.76 -2.23
CA GLN A 46 -1.59 1.88 -1.43
C GLN A 46 -0.81 2.09 -0.12
N LEU A 47 -0.34 1.02 0.52
CA LEU A 47 0.60 1.13 1.65
C LEU A 47 1.89 1.80 1.22
N GLY A 48 2.45 1.39 0.08
CA GLY A 48 3.62 2.00 -0.53
C GLY A 48 3.49 3.52 -0.65
N TYR A 49 2.43 3.99 -1.32
CA TYR A 49 2.18 5.43 -1.48
C TYR A 49 1.85 6.14 -0.16
N SER A 50 1.13 5.50 0.75
CA SER A 50 0.83 6.08 2.06
C SER A 50 2.09 6.27 2.90
N TYR A 51 3.02 5.30 2.88
CA TYR A 51 4.31 5.45 3.54
C TYR A 51 5.20 6.51 2.87
N LEU A 52 5.14 6.67 1.54
CA LEU A 52 5.81 7.77 0.86
C LEU A 52 5.31 9.13 1.31
N ASN A 53 3.99 9.32 1.40
CA ASN A 53 3.39 10.55 1.91
C ASN A 53 3.84 10.89 3.34
N LYS A 54 4.19 9.87 4.14
CA LYS A 54 4.72 10.02 5.50
C LYS A 54 6.25 10.12 5.57
N GLY A 55 6.97 10.04 4.45
CA GLY A 55 8.44 9.99 4.42
C GLY A 55 9.04 8.70 5.00
N LYS A 56 8.24 7.64 5.15
CA LYS A 56 8.67 6.34 5.68
C LYS A 56 9.24 5.47 4.56
N TYR A 57 10.36 5.89 3.98
CA TYR A 57 10.90 5.33 2.72
C TYR A 57 11.16 3.82 2.76
N ARG A 58 11.69 3.28 3.87
CA ARG A 58 11.92 1.84 4.00
C ARG A 58 10.62 1.03 3.87
N LEU A 59 9.59 1.41 4.63
CA LEU A 59 8.29 0.74 4.58
C LEU A 59 7.60 0.92 3.22
N ALA A 60 7.80 2.06 2.57
CA ALA A 60 7.33 2.29 1.22
C ALA A 60 7.99 1.32 0.23
N VAL A 61 9.32 1.18 0.25
CA VAL A 61 10.07 0.25 -0.61
C VAL A 61 9.60 -1.17 -0.41
N ASP A 62 9.49 -1.63 0.84
CA ASP A 62 9.05 -3.00 1.15
C ASP A 62 7.66 -3.30 0.57
N SER A 63 6.72 -2.37 0.76
CA SER A 63 5.34 -2.52 0.25
C SER A 63 5.30 -2.48 -1.28
N LEU A 64 6.03 -1.55 -1.90
CA LEU A 64 6.08 -1.40 -3.36
C LEU A 64 6.75 -2.60 -4.05
N LYS A 65 7.80 -3.16 -3.44
CA LYS A 65 8.42 -4.42 -3.92
C LYS A 65 7.41 -5.57 -3.89
N LYS A 66 6.63 -5.70 -2.82
CA LYS A 66 5.60 -6.73 -2.73
C LYS A 66 4.51 -6.54 -3.77
N PHE A 67 4.10 -5.31 -4.07
CA PHE A 67 3.19 -5.02 -5.17
C PHE A 67 3.73 -5.50 -6.52
N VAL A 68 4.99 -5.17 -6.84
CA VAL A 68 5.63 -5.57 -8.11
C VAL A 68 5.77 -7.10 -8.23
N GLU A 69 6.03 -7.79 -7.11
CA GLU A 69 6.08 -9.26 -7.06
C GLU A 69 4.70 -9.87 -7.35
N LEU A 70 3.64 -9.32 -6.76
CA LEU A 70 2.28 -9.87 -6.86
C LEU A 70 1.59 -9.53 -8.18
N ALA A 71 1.92 -8.40 -8.80
CA ALA A 71 1.29 -7.91 -10.03
C ALA A 71 2.32 -7.36 -11.01
N PRO A 72 3.23 -8.19 -11.56
CA PRO A 72 4.32 -7.74 -12.43
C PRO A 72 3.82 -7.15 -13.75
N ASP A 73 2.62 -7.54 -14.20
CA ASP A 73 1.98 -7.10 -15.45
C ASP A 73 1.05 -5.88 -15.25
N ASP A 74 0.89 -5.38 -14.01
CA ASP A 74 0.09 -4.18 -13.75
C ASP A 74 0.76 -2.96 -14.42
N PRO A 75 0.01 -2.07 -15.09
CA PRO A 75 0.56 -0.88 -15.73
C PRO A 75 1.39 0.02 -14.81
N GLN A 76 1.15 -0.01 -13.50
CA GLN A 76 1.90 0.76 -12.50
C GLN A 76 3.21 0.06 -12.07
N ALA A 77 3.37 -1.24 -12.34
CA ALA A 77 4.51 -2.01 -11.87
C ALA A 77 5.83 -1.48 -12.43
N GLU A 78 5.88 -1.13 -13.72
CA GLU A 78 7.09 -0.59 -14.34
C GLU A 78 7.48 0.77 -13.77
N ASN A 79 6.51 1.66 -13.53
CA ASN A 79 6.76 2.94 -12.88
C ASN A 79 7.30 2.75 -11.45
N ILE A 80 6.72 1.80 -10.71
CA ILE A 80 7.13 1.50 -9.34
C ILE A 80 8.53 0.86 -9.30
N LYS A 81 8.88 -0.04 -10.23
CA LYS A 81 10.24 -0.58 -10.38
C LYS A 81 11.27 0.53 -10.56
N ASN A 82 10.95 1.53 -11.39
CA ASN A 82 11.83 2.68 -11.63
C ASN A 82 11.88 3.67 -10.44
N LEU A 83 10.87 3.65 -9.56
CA LEU A 83 10.83 4.46 -8.36
C LEU A 83 11.64 3.86 -7.21
N ILE A 84 11.63 2.53 -7.04
CA ILE A 84 12.25 1.83 -5.91
C ILE A 84 13.73 2.24 -5.68
N PRO A 85 14.63 2.22 -6.68
CA PRO A 85 16.03 2.60 -6.46
C PRO A 85 16.20 4.03 -5.93
N LYS A 86 15.35 4.96 -6.38
CA LYS A 86 15.38 6.37 -5.92
C LYS A 86 14.94 6.50 -4.47
N LEU A 87 14.03 5.64 -4.02
CA LEU A 87 13.60 5.60 -2.62
C LEU A 87 14.65 4.95 -1.72
N GLU A 88 15.38 3.96 -2.24
CA GLU A 88 16.47 3.31 -1.53
C GLU A 88 17.63 4.27 -1.24
N GLU A 89 17.86 5.27 -2.08
CA GLU A 89 18.83 6.36 -1.83
C GLU A 89 18.44 7.27 -0.64
N LEU A 90 17.20 7.21 -0.17
CA LEU A 90 16.66 8.05 0.91
C LEU A 90 16.58 7.35 2.28
N ILE A 91 17.05 6.10 2.39
CA ILE A 91 17.03 5.27 3.61
C ILE A 91 18.41 5.24 4.25
#